data_AF-A0A0H3A8S1-F1
#
_entry.id   AF-A0A0H3A8S1-F1
#
_cell.length_a   1.000
_cell.length_b   1.000
_cell.length_c   1.000
_cell.angle_alpha   90.00
_cell.angle_beta   90.00
_cell.angle_gamma   90.00
#
_symmetry.space_group_name_H-M   'P 1'
#
loop_
_entity.id
_entity.type
_entity.pdbx_description
1 polymer ?
#
loop_
_entity_poly.entity_id
_entity_poly.type
_entity_poly.pdbx_seq_one_letter_code
_entity_poly.pdbx_strand_id
1 'polypeptide(L)' 'MVFKESVILAIKLARKQQRELVVGRQEGRWEIMPLDDSRSDQLSPSLIVTGEGIKYPEDEDLFARLVAEGA' A
#
# COMPACT_ATOMS: atom_id res chain seq x y z
N MET A 1 9.48 5.55 -5.99
CA MET A 1 8.87 6.14 -4.78
C MET A 1 9.41 5.40 -3.58
N VAL A 2 9.59 6.09 -2.45
CA VAL A 2 9.89 5.46 -1.17
C VAL A 2 8.59 4.88 -0.59
N PHE A 3 8.66 3.75 0.14
CA PHE A 3 7.48 3.04 0.64
C PHE A 3 6.47 3.97 1.34
N LYS A 4 6.97 4.78 2.29
CA LYS A 4 6.14 5.70 3.08
C LYS A 4 5.38 6.70 2.21
N GLU A 5 6.02 7.21 1.16
CA GLU A 5 5.40 8.16 0.23
C GLU A 5 4.30 7.49 -0.58
N SER A 6 4.54 6.26 -1.04
CA SER A 6 3.56 5.45 -1.75
C SER A 6 2.30 5.19 -0.92
N VAL A 7 2.46 4.86 0.37
CA VAL A 7 1.33 4.65 1.29
C VAL A 7 0.52 5.93 1.49
N ILE A 8 1.19 7.07 1.75
CA ILE A 8 0.52 8.37 1.92
C ILE A 8 -0.24 8.76 0.64
N LEU A 9 0.37 8.54 -0.53
CA LEU A 9 -0.27 8.82 -1.81
C LEU A 9 -1.48 7.90 -2.02
N ALA A 10 -1.35 6.62 -1.73
CA ALA A 10 -2.43 5.65 -1.90
C ALA A 10 -3.63 5.97 -1.01
N ILE A 11 -3.44 6.37 0.25
CA ILE A 11 -4.56 6.79 1.13
C ILE A 11 -5.31 8.00 0.52
N LYS A 12 -4.58 8.99 0.00
CA LYS A 12 -5.20 10.16 -0.67
C LYS A 12 -5.97 9.75 -1.93
N LEU A 13 -5.42 8.84 -2.72
CA LEU A 13 -6.07 8.33 -3.93
C LEU A 13 -7.30 7.50 -3.61
N ALA A 14 -7.21 6.62 -2.61
CA ALA A 14 -8.31 5.79 -2.12
C ALA A 14 -9.47 6.67 -1.64
N ARG A 15 -9.18 7.75 -0.89
CA ARG A 15 -10.18 8.74 -0.48
C ARG A 15 -10.83 9.45 -1.66
N LYS A 16 -10.04 9.90 -2.64
CA LYS A 16 -10.53 10.62 -3.82
C LYS A 16 -11.40 9.74 -4.72
N GLN A 17 -11.02 8.47 -4.88
CA GLN A 17 -11.68 7.52 -5.77
C GLN A 17 -12.77 6.70 -5.07
N GLN A 18 -12.91 6.84 -3.76
CA GLN A 18 -13.80 6.04 -2.91
C GLN A 18 -13.62 4.53 -3.14
N ARG A 19 -12.37 4.08 -3.21
CA ARG A 19 -12.03 2.68 -3.46
C ARG A 19 -10.82 2.24 -2.66
N GLU A 20 -10.71 0.93 -2.44
CA GLU A 20 -9.56 0.32 -1.81
C GLU A 20 -8.42 0.15 -2.82
N LEU A 21 -7.20 0.36 -2.34
CA LEU A 21 -5.97 0.22 -3.12
C LEU A 21 -4.99 -0.67 -2.37
N VAL A 22 -4.11 -1.32 -3.13
CA VAL A 22 -2.98 -2.09 -2.62
C VAL A 22 -1.72 -1.31 -2.87
N VAL A 23 -0.89 -1.18 -1.84
CA VAL A 23 0.48 -0.70 -1.95
C VAL A 23 1.39 -1.88 -1.73
N GLY A 24 2.21 -2.21 -2.72
CA GLY A 24 3.12 -3.34 -2.57
C GLY A 24 4.28 -3.31 -3.52
N ARG A 25 5.22 -4.22 -3.30
CA ARG A 25 6.50 -4.22 -4.02
C ARG A 25 6.48 -5.22 -5.18
N GLN A 26 6.87 -4.76 -6.35
CA GLN A 26 7.07 -5.57 -7.55
C GLN A 26 8.35 -5.13 -8.26
N GLU A 27 9.19 -6.08 -8.66
CA GLU A 27 10.46 -5.79 -9.36
C GLU A 27 11.33 -4.72 -8.65
N GLY A 28 11.33 -4.77 -7.31
CA GLY A 28 12.09 -3.85 -6.47
C GLY A 28 11.47 -2.45 -6.29
N ARG A 29 10.33 -2.15 -6.93
CA ARG A 29 9.64 -0.87 -6.90
C ARG A 29 8.33 -0.96 -6.12
N TRP A 30 7.94 0.15 -5.49
CA TRP A 30 6.64 0.29 -4.84
C TRP A 30 5.59 0.74 -5.84
N GLU A 31 4.54 -0.07 -5.97
CA GLU A 31 3.42 0.15 -6.87
C GLU A 31 2.14 0.38 -6.06
N ILE A 32 1.22 1.16 -6.64
CA ILE A 32 -0.11 1.41 -6.10
C ILE A 32 -1.10 0.94 -7.16
N MET A 33 -1.99 0.02 -6.81
CA MET A 33 -2.98 -0.48 -7.74
C MET A 33 -4.32 -0.76 -7.08
N PRO A 34 -5.40 -0.85 -7.86
CA PRO A 34 -6.68 -1.28 -7.35
C PRO A 34 -6.66 -2.67 -6.72
N LEU A 35 -7.44 -2.88 -5.65
CA LEU A 35 -7.60 -4.21 -5.03
C LEU A 35 -8.28 -5.22 -5.97
N ASP A 36 -9.13 -4.76 -6.88
CA ASP A 36 -9.80 -5.61 -7.89
C ASP A 36 -8.91 -5.93 -9.11
N ASP A 37 -7.70 -5.38 -9.17
CA ASP A 37 -6.73 -5.74 -10.20
C ASP A 37 -6.01 -7.04 -9.78
N SER A 38 -6.14 -8.09 -10.58
CA SER A 38 -5.48 -9.39 -10.35
C SER A 38 -3.96 -9.33 -10.19
N ARG A 39 -3.30 -8.25 -10.65
CA ARG A 39 -1.87 -8.04 -10.45
C ARG A 39 -1.52 -7.70 -9.00
N SER A 40 -2.50 -7.26 -8.20
CA SER A 40 -2.30 -6.88 -6.80
C SER A 40 -1.90 -8.08 -5.93
N ASP A 41 -2.39 -9.27 -6.28
CA ASP A 41 -2.02 -10.55 -5.63
C ASP A 41 -0.54 -10.92 -5.82
N GLN A 42 0.14 -10.32 -6.79
CA GLN A 42 1.55 -10.59 -7.08
C GLN A 42 2.50 -9.65 -6.33
N LEU A 43 1.98 -8.63 -5.64
CA LEU A 43 2.78 -7.67 -4.90
C LEU A 43 3.27 -8.29 -3.59
N SER A 44 4.56 -8.14 -3.28
CA SER A 44 5.11 -8.65 -2.03
C SER A 44 6.36 -7.89 -1.57
N PRO A 45 6.40 -7.36 -0.33
CA PRO A 45 5.27 -7.27 0.60
C PRO A 45 4.19 -6.30 0.10
N SER A 46 2.97 -6.42 0.62
CA SER A 46 1.82 -5.58 0.24
C SER A 46 0.97 -5.19 1.45
N LEU A 47 0.27 -4.06 1.34
CA LEU A 47 -0.70 -3.53 2.31
C LEU A 47 -1.98 -3.14 1.58
N ILE A 48 -3.13 -3.27 2.24
CA ILE A 48 -4.39 -2.71 1.73
C ILE A 48 -4.67 -1.38 2.43
N VAL A 49 -4.97 -0.35 1.65
CA VAL A 49 -5.28 0.99 2.16
C VAL A 49 -6.66 1.46 1.69
N THR A 50 -7.30 2.24 2.55
CA THR A 50 -8.57 2.92 2.31
C THR A 50 -8.37 4.44 2.34
N GLY A 51 -9.45 5.19 2.16
CA GLY A 51 -9.42 6.65 2.33
C GLY A 51 -9.22 7.11 3.79
N GLU A 52 -9.31 6.20 4.75
CA GLU A 52 -9.17 6.48 6.18
C GLU A 52 -7.80 6.07 6.72
N GLY A 53 -7.09 5.16 6.06
CA GLY A 53 -5.78 4.69 6.50
C GLY A 53 -5.43 3.32 5.95
N ILE A 54 -4.61 2.57 6.69
CA ILE A 54 -4.34 1.16 6.44
C ILE A 54 -5.56 0.35 6.89
N LYS A 55 -5.96 -0.66 6.11
CA LYS A 55 -7.23 -1.37 6.34
C LYS A 55 -7.15 -2.37 7.50
N TYR A 56 -6.02 -3.06 7.63
CA TYR A 56 -5.88 -4.18 8.56
C TYR A 56 -4.81 -3.89 9.62
N PRO A 57 -5.02 -4.28 10.89
CA PRO A 57 -4.05 -4.07 11.95
C PRO A 57 -2.68 -4.72 11.68
N GLU A 58 -2.66 -5.92 11.10
CA GLU A 58 -1.41 -6.61 10.72
C GLU A 58 -0.58 -5.85 9.68
N ASP A 59 -1.26 -5.08 8.82
CA ASP A 59 -0.61 -4.22 7.83
C ASP A 59 0.00 -2.97 8.49
N GLU A 60 -0.51 -2.53 9.65
CA GLU A 60 0.10 -1.43 10.43
C GLU A 60 1.45 -1.85 11.02
N ASP A 61 1.54 -3.07 11.55
CA ASP A 61 2.80 -3.65 12.03
C ASP A 61 3.81 -3.81 10.88
N LEU A 62 3.35 -4.31 9.73
CA LEU A 62 4.16 -4.43 8.53
C LEU A 62 4.64 -3.05 8.04
N PHE A 63 3.77 -2.04 8.06
CA PHE A 63 4.12 -0.67 7.73
C PHE A 63 5.21 -0.13 8.66
N ALA A 64 5.05 -0.27 9.97
CA ALA A 64 6.04 0.18 10.95
C ALA A 64 7.40 -0.50 10.73
N ARG A 65 7.40 -1.81 10.46
CA ARG A 65 8.62 -2.57 10.16
C ARG A 65 9.32 -2.07 8.90
N LEU A 66 8.59 -1.94 7.79
CA LEU A 66 9.16 -1.50 6.51
C LEU A 66 9.67 -0.06 6.57
N VAL A 67 9.01 0.82 7.32
CA VAL A 67 9.50 2.19 7.57
C VAL A 67 10.79 2.17 8.40
N ALA A 68 10.88 1.32 9.43
CA ALA A 68 12.09 1.19 10.25
C ALA A 68 13.28 0.62 9.46
N GLU A 69 13.02 -0.25 8.49
CA GLU A 69 14.02 -0.81 7.57
C GLU A 69 14.46 0.19 6.47
N GLY A 70 13.82 1.36 6.38
CA GLY A 70 14.13 2.39 5.40
C GLY A 70 13.68 2.07 3.98
N ALA A 71 12.60 1.29 3.86
CA ALA A 71 12.06 0.82 2.58
C ALA A 71 11.41 1.92 1.72
#